data_AF-A0A5J4SST1-F1
#
_entry.id   AF-A0A5J4SST1-F1
#
_cell.length_a   1.000
_cell.length_b   1.000
_cell.length_c   1.000
_cell.angle_alpha   90.00
_cell.angle_beta   90.00
_cell.angle_gamma   90.00
#
_symmetry.space_group_name_H-M   'P 1'
#
loop_
_entity.id
_entity.type
_entity.pdbx_description
1 polymer ?
#
loop_
_entity_poly.entity_id
_entity_poly.type
_entity_poly.pdbx_seq_one_letter_code
_entity_poly.pdbx_strand_id
1 'polypeptide(L)'
;MNSEPDKTNELIRWDTSGSPDWMKRIDMDEYEKLAAIGYTPAQIAMYYHVPAAEFDFYFQLIDSPLEYHYRRGQLLQQAKEGLNMSSASATGENVTQAQRFDKLRKEMSYQNSVNQIFFDNP
;
A
#
# COMPACT_ATOMS: atom_id res chain seq x y z
N MET A 1 33.86 -21.65 -22.26
CA MET A 1 32.92 -20.52 -22.10
C MET A 1 32.39 -20.61 -20.69
N ASN A 2 32.86 -19.72 -19.81
CA ASN A 2 32.35 -19.63 -18.44
C ASN A 2 31.00 -18.94 -18.51
N SER A 3 29.92 -19.66 -18.21
CA SER A 3 28.65 -19.03 -17.86
C SER A 3 28.84 -18.37 -16.50
N GLU A 4 28.82 -17.04 -16.47
CA GLU A 4 28.67 -16.28 -15.23
C GLU A 4 27.41 -16.75 -14.50
N PRO A 5 27.44 -16.93 -13.17
CA PRO A 5 26.22 -17.21 -12.43
C PRO A 5 25.29 -16.01 -12.57
N ASP A 6 24.07 -16.30 -13.01
CA ASP A 6 22.96 -15.37 -13.10
C ASP A 6 22.78 -14.64 -11.76
N LYS A 7 23.22 -13.39 -11.67
CA LYS A 7 23.10 -12.54 -10.47
C LYS A 7 21.72 -11.88 -10.39
N THR A 8 20.66 -12.56 -10.84
CA THR A 8 19.32 -11.98 -10.81
C THR A 8 18.49 -12.56 -9.68
N ASN A 9 18.11 -11.64 -8.79
CA ASN A 9 16.88 -11.67 -8.01
C ASN A 9 16.84 -12.54 -6.74
N GLU A 10 17.87 -12.45 -5.89
CA GLU A 10 17.63 -12.72 -4.47
C GLU A 10 16.79 -11.57 -3.91
N LEU A 11 15.51 -11.84 -3.67
CA LEU A 11 14.63 -10.87 -3.01
C LEU A 11 15.18 -10.61 -1.60
N ILE A 12 15.61 -9.38 -1.36
CA ILE A 12 16.18 -8.97 -0.06
C ILE A 12 15.00 -8.74 0.90
N ARG A 13 14.99 -9.49 2.00
CA ARG A 13 14.03 -9.25 3.10
C ARG A 13 14.51 -8.13 4.00
N TRP A 14 13.57 -7.36 4.52
CA TRP A 14 13.83 -6.40 5.57
C TRP A 14 14.43 -7.10 6.79
N ASP A 15 15.62 -6.64 7.21
CA ASP A 15 16.23 -7.02 8.48
C ASP A 15 16.28 -5.79 9.40
N THR A 16 15.67 -5.94 10.57
CA THR A 16 15.68 -4.92 11.64
C THR A 16 17.08 -4.51 12.10
N SER A 17 18.10 -5.37 11.93
CA SER A 17 19.49 -5.05 12.29
C SER A 17 20.13 -4.00 11.37
N GLY A 18 19.59 -3.82 10.15
CA GLY A 18 20.03 -2.85 9.15
C GLY A 18 19.11 -1.65 8.94
N SER A 19 18.20 -1.37 9.89
CA SER A 19 17.26 -0.24 9.77
C SER A 19 18.02 1.10 9.74
N PRO A 20 17.77 1.96 8.74
CA PRO A 20 18.46 3.23 8.63
C PRO A 20 17.99 4.22 9.70
N ASP A 21 18.90 5.05 10.19
CA ASP A 21 18.61 5.97 11.30
C ASP A 21 17.48 6.96 11.01
N TRP A 22 17.28 7.31 9.74
CA TRP A 22 16.19 8.20 9.35
C TRP A 22 14.81 7.60 9.57
N MET A 23 14.69 6.28 9.61
CA MET A 23 13.42 5.62 9.84
C MET A 23 12.83 5.96 11.22
N LYS A 24 13.68 6.22 12.22
CA LYS A 24 13.27 6.66 13.56
C LYS A 24 12.58 8.03 13.56
N ARG A 25 12.73 8.81 12.48
CA ARG A 25 12.11 10.15 12.32
C ARG A 25 10.74 10.08 11.66
N ILE A 26 10.36 8.93 11.11
CA ILE A 26 9.07 8.75 10.44
C ILE A 26 8.01 8.49 11.50
N ASP A 27 7.05 9.40 11.61
CA ASP A 27 5.79 9.13 12.31
C ASP A 27 4.92 8.26 11.41
N MET A 28 4.71 7.00 11.78
CA MET A 28 3.96 6.05 10.95
C MET A 28 2.47 6.42 10.84
N ASP A 29 1.88 7.09 11.84
CA ASP A 29 0.49 7.54 11.75
C ASP A 29 0.36 8.71 10.77
N GLU A 30 1.33 9.61 10.73
CA GLU A 30 1.38 10.68 9.74
C GLU A 30 1.69 10.14 8.33
N TYR A 31 2.64 9.21 8.23
CA TYR A 31 2.98 8.51 7.00
C TYR A 31 1.75 7.85 6.34
N GLU A 32 0.95 7.14 7.14
CA GLU A 32 -0.29 6.53 6.66
C GLU A 32 -1.31 7.55 6.16
N LYS A 33 -1.41 8.71 6.82
CA LYS A 33 -2.30 9.80 6.39
C LYS A 33 -1.84 10.39 5.05
N LEU A 34 -0.53 10.54 4.84
CA LEU A 34 0.02 10.99 3.56
C LEU A 34 -0.30 9.98 2.44
N ALA A 35 -0.10 8.68 2.71
CA ALA A 35 -0.46 7.62 1.76
C ALA A 35 -1.97 7.59 1.47
N ALA A 36 -2.81 7.75 2.50
CA ALA A 36 -4.27 7.81 2.41
C ALA A 36 -4.76 8.92 1.46
N ILE A 37 -4.10 10.08 1.44
CA ILE A 37 -4.48 11.21 0.58
C ILE A 37 -3.74 11.22 -0.77
N GLY A 38 -3.04 10.13 -1.10
CA GLY A 38 -2.48 9.88 -2.44
C GLY A 38 -1.06 10.40 -2.68
N TYR A 39 -0.31 10.74 -1.63
CA TYR A 39 1.12 11.02 -1.80
C TYR A 39 1.85 9.75 -2.22
N THR A 40 2.75 9.85 -3.20
CA THR A 40 3.56 8.72 -3.64
C THR A 40 4.72 8.44 -2.68
N PRO A 41 5.32 7.23 -2.69
CA PRO A 41 6.50 6.93 -1.86
C PRO A 41 7.62 7.97 -2.01
N ALA A 42 7.88 8.45 -3.24
CA ALA A 42 8.88 9.48 -3.49
C ALA A 42 8.53 10.84 -2.88
N GLN A 43 7.25 11.23 -2.88
CA GLN A 43 6.81 12.47 -2.22
C GLN A 43 6.86 12.36 -0.70
N ILE A 44 6.56 11.17 -0.15
CA ILE A 44 6.69 10.93 1.29
C ILE A 44 8.17 10.91 1.72
N ALA A 45 9.05 10.33 0.90
CA ALA A 45 10.50 10.43 1.11
C ALA A 45 10.96 11.89 1.18
N MET A 46 10.48 12.71 0.24
CA MET A 46 10.76 14.16 0.23
C MET A 46 10.23 14.86 1.50
N TYR A 47 9.02 14.52 1.96
CA TYR A 47 8.43 15.07 3.19
C TYR A 47 9.33 14.83 4.43
N TYR A 48 9.85 13.61 4.55
CA TYR A 48 10.74 13.22 5.65
C TYR A 48 12.23 13.55 5.42
N HIS A 49 12.55 14.27 4.35
CA HIS A 49 13.93 14.62 3.98
C HIS A 49 14.84 13.39 3.81
N VAL A 50 14.30 12.33 3.22
CA VAL A 50 15.02 11.10 2.87
C VAL A 50 15.31 11.11 1.35
N PRO A 51 16.55 10.80 0.91
CA PRO A 51 16.84 10.66 -0.50
C PRO A 51 15.92 9.62 -1.16
N ALA A 52 15.25 9.99 -2.25
CA ALA A 52 14.23 9.14 -2.87
C ALA A 52 14.74 7.74 -3.26
N ALA A 53 15.97 7.64 -3.79
CA ALA A 53 16.56 6.36 -4.16
C ALA A 53 16.84 5.45 -2.95
N GLU A 54 17.24 6.04 -1.81
CA GLU A 54 17.46 5.30 -0.57
C GLU A 54 16.12 4.82 0.00
N PHE A 55 15.12 5.71 0.04
CA PHE A 55 13.78 5.36 0.48
C PHE A 55 13.18 4.23 -0.38
N ASP A 56 13.29 4.34 -1.71
CA ASP A 56 12.77 3.35 -2.66
C ASP A 56 13.39 1.97 -2.46
N PHE A 57 14.71 1.90 -2.23
CA PHE A 57 15.38 0.65 -1.89
C PHE A 57 14.75 -0.04 -0.68
N TYR A 58 14.58 0.69 0.43
CA TYR A 58 13.99 0.15 1.66
C TYR A 58 12.48 -0.13 1.54
N PHE A 59 11.78 0.63 0.70
CA PHE A 59 10.36 0.43 0.40
C PHE A 59 10.12 -0.88 -0.37
N GLN A 60 11.03 -1.27 -1.26
CA GLN A 60 10.89 -2.46 -2.11
C GLN A 60 11.33 -3.78 -1.43
N LEU A 61 11.89 -3.72 -0.22
CA LEU A 61 12.29 -4.93 0.51
C LEU A 61 11.06 -5.79 0.86
N ILE A 62 11.21 -7.11 0.84
CA ILE A 62 10.16 -8.01 1.36
C ILE A 62 9.95 -7.68 2.85
N ASP A 63 8.69 -7.71 3.28
CA ASP A 63 8.29 -7.38 4.66
C ASP A 63 8.67 -5.94 5.06
N SER A 64 8.82 -5.03 4.07
CA SER A 64 9.14 -3.63 4.35
C SER A 64 8.03 -2.98 5.18
N PRO A 65 8.37 -2.41 6.35
CA PRO A 65 7.42 -1.66 7.15
C PRO A 65 6.89 -0.41 6.41
N LEU A 66 7.72 0.22 5.57
CA LEU A 66 7.31 1.38 4.77
C LEU A 66 6.22 1.02 3.77
N GLU A 67 6.38 -0.14 3.13
CA GLU A 67 5.42 -0.68 2.16
C GLU A 67 4.11 -1.07 2.82
N TYR A 68 4.20 -1.80 3.94
CA TYR A 68 3.05 -2.21 4.74
C TYR A 68 2.22 -1.00 5.19
N HIS A 69 2.85 -0.01 5.82
CA HIS A 69 2.15 1.18 6.30
C HIS A 69 1.59 2.02 5.14
N TYR A 70 2.26 2.04 3.98
CA TYR A 70 1.78 2.77 2.82
C TYR A 70 0.47 2.17 2.30
N ARG A 71 0.47 0.85 2.09
CA ARG A 71 -0.75 0.11 1.71
C ARG A 71 -1.84 0.22 2.77
N ARG A 72 -1.47 0.17 4.05
CA ARG A 72 -2.42 0.32 5.16
C ARG A 72 -3.10 1.70 5.13
N GLY A 73 -2.35 2.78 4.92
CA GLY A 73 -2.92 4.12 4.79
C GLY A 73 -3.96 4.21 3.66
N GLN A 74 -3.62 3.69 2.48
CA GLN A 74 -4.55 3.62 1.34
C GLN A 74 -5.79 2.79 1.66
N LEU A 75 -5.61 1.62 2.28
CA LEU A 75 -6.70 0.73 2.69
C LEU A 75 -7.63 1.40 3.70
N LEU A 76 -7.10 2.11 4.70
CA LEU A 76 -7.89 2.82 5.69
C LEU A 76 -8.78 3.90 5.05
N GLN A 77 -8.26 4.63 4.07
CA GLN A 77 -9.05 5.61 3.33
C GLN A 77 -10.14 4.95 2.49
N GLN A 78 -9.81 3.88 1.76
CA GLN A 78 -10.80 3.12 0.98
C GLN A 78 -11.91 2.56 1.88
N ALA A 79 -11.55 2.02 3.04
CA ALA A 79 -12.50 1.51 4.02
C ALA A 79 -13.42 2.62 4.56
N LYS A 80 -12.85 3.78 4.90
CA LYS A 80 -13.63 4.96 5.34
C LYS A 80 -14.62 5.41 4.28
N GLU A 81 -14.21 5.50 3.03
CA GLU A 81 -15.09 5.87 1.91
C GLU A 81 -16.19 4.83 1.68
N GLY A 82 -15.83 3.54 1.68
CA GLY A 82 -16.78 2.44 1.51
C GLY A 82 -17.83 2.38 2.62
N LEU A 83 -17.42 2.58 3.88
CA LEU A 83 -18.35 2.63 5.03
C LEU A 83 -19.30 3.82 4.92
N ASN A 84 -18.79 5.01 4.62
CA ASN A 84 -19.62 6.21 4.43
C ASN A 84 -20.62 6.04 3.28
N MET A 85 -20.19 5.44 2.19
CA MET A 85 -21.04 5.19 1.02
C MET A 85 -22.12 4.13 1.32
N SER A 86 -21.77 3.08 2.08
CA SER A 86 -22.73 2.08 2.56
C SER A 86 -23.81 2.71 3.43
N SER A 87 -23.42 3.52 4.42
CA SER A 87 -24.35 4.23 5.29
C SER A 87 -25.26 5.20 4.51
N ALA A 88 -24.71 5.96 3.57
CA ALA A 88 -25.48 6.87 2.72
C ALA A 88 -26.41 6.15 1.73
N SER A 89 -26.09 4.92 1.34
CA SER A 89 -26.95 4.10 0.48
C SER A 89 -28.09 3.46 1.28
N ALA A 90 -27.85 3.10 2.55
CA ALA A 90 -28.84 2.49 3.44
C ALA A 90 -30.01 3.44 3.78
N THR A 91 -29.80 4.75 3.75
CA THR A 91 -30.88 5.73 3.93
C THR A 91 -31.79 5.86 2.70
N GLY A 92 -31.41 5.30 1.54
CA GLY A 92 -32.23 5.25 0.33
C GLY A 92 -32.43 6.60 -0.37
N GLU A 93 -31.92 7.69 0.18
CA GLU A 93 -32.18 9.05 -0.32
C GLU A 93 -31.30 9.43 -1.53
N ASN A 94 -30.29 8.63 -1.87
CA ASN A 94 -29.34 8.98 -2.92
C ASN A 94 -28.97 7.80 -3.83
N VAL A 95 -29.78 7.59 -4.88
CA VAL A 95 -29.60 6.56 -5.93
C VAL A 95 -28.20 6.58 -6.54
N THR A 96 -27.57 7.76 -6.64
CA THR A 96 -26.21 7.90 -7.18
C THR A 96 -25.16 7.29 -6.25
N GLN A 97 -25.34 7.37 -4.93
CA GLN A 97 -24.43 6.75 -3.96
C GLN A 97 -24.57 5.23 -3.93
N ALA A 98 -25.80 4.72 -4.06
CA ALA A 98 -26.04 3.29 -4.18
C ALA A 98 -25.34 2.68 -5.41
N GLN A 99 -25.44 3.35 -6.57
CA GLN A 99 -24.75 2.91 -7.79
C GLN A 99 -23.21 2.94 -7.66
N ARG A 100 -22.66 3.96 -7.01
CA ARG A 100 -21.22 4.03 -6.71
C ARG A 100 -20.78 2.90 -5.79
N PHE A 101 -21.61 2.55 -4.82
CA PHE A 101 -21.33 1.49 -3.85
C PHE A 101 -21.33 0.12 -4.50
N ASP A 102 -22.32 -0.17 -5.35
CA ASP A 102 -22.37 -1.42 -6.12
C ASP A 102 -21.15 -1.58 -7.03
N LYS A 103 -20.71 -0.49 -7.67
CA LYS A 103 -19.47 -0.49 -8.48
C LYS A 103 -18.24 -0.79 -7.62
N LEU A 104 -18.11 -0.14 -6.46
CA LEU A 104 -17.01 -0.37 -5.53
C LEU A 104 -16.98 -1.83 -5.04
N ARG A 105 -18.13 -2.41 -4.66
CA ARG A 105 -18.21 -3.83 -4.26
C ARG A 105 -17.79 -4.76 -5.38
N LYS A 106 -18.22 -4.49 -6.61
CA LYS A 106 -17.89 -5.33 -7.76
C LYS A 106 -16.39 -5.31 -8.06
N GLU A 107 -15.75 -4.14 -7.96
CA GLU A 107 -14.29 -4.01 -8.11
C GLU A 107 -13.55 -4.78 -7.02
N MET A 108 -13.92 -4.60 -5.74
CA MET A 108 -13.29 -5.32 -4.63
C MET A 108 -13.47 -6.84 -4.75
N SER A 109 -14.66 -7.31 -5.12
CA SER A 109 -14.91 -8.74 -5.37
C SER A 109 -14.03 -9.27 -6.51
N TYR A 110 -13.87 -8.51 -7.60
CA TYR A 110 -13.01 -8.90 -8.70
C TYR A 110 -11.54 -9.02 -8.28
N GLN A 111 -10.99 -8.01 -7.61
CA GLN A 111 -9.60 -8.03 -7.13
C GLN A 111 -9.35 -9.18 -6.13
N ASN A 112 -10.30 -9.43 -5.22
CA ASN A 112 -10.19 -10.55 -4.28
C ASN A 112 -10.23 -11.90 -4.99
N SER A 113 -11.09 -12.07 -6.00
CA SER A 113 -11.15 -13.30 -6.81
C SER A 113 -9.87 -13.51 -7.63
N VAL A 114 -9.28 -12.45 -8.20
CA VAL A 114 -7.98 -12.51 -8.88
C VAL A 114 -6.92 -12.98 -7.89
N ASN A 115 -6.81 -12.34 -6.72
CA ASN A 115 -5.80 -12.70 -5.74
C ASN A 115 -5.92 -14.14 -5.25
N GLN A 116 -7.15 -14.63 -5.04
CA GLN A 116 -7.40 -16.02 -4.65
C GLN A 116 -6.96 -17.03 -5.73
N ILE A 117 -7.07 -16.69 -7.01
CA ILE A 117 -6.65 -17.59 -8.10
C ILE A 117 -5.12 -17.61 -8.25
N PHE A 118 -4.46 -16.46 -8.10
CA PHE A 118 -3.03 -16.33 -8.40
C PHE A 118 -2.12 -16.55 -7.19
N PHE A 119 -2.59 -16.33 -5.96
CA PHE A 119 -1.74 -16.35 -4.76
C PHE A 119 -2.18 -17.33 -3.66
N ASP A 120 -3.40 -17.87 -3.70
CA ASP A 120 -3.88 -18.87 -2.72
C ASP A 120 -3.72 -20.33 -3.21
N ASN A 121 -2.85 -20.60 -4.20
CA ASN A 121 -2.53 -21.97 -4.59
C ASN A 121 -1.41 -22.51 -3.66
N PRO A 122 -1.63 -23.60 -2.89
CA PRO A 122 -0.71 -24.09 -1.86
C PRO A 122 0.63 -24.60 -2.39
#